data_AF-A0A5E8AS43-F1
#
_entry.id   AF-A0A5E8AS43-F1
#
_cell.length_a   1.000
_cell.length_b   1.000
_cell.length_c   1.000
_cell.angle_alpha   90.00
_cell.angle_beta   90.00
_cell.angle_gamma   90.00
#
_symmetry.space_group_name_H-M   'P 1'
#
loop_
_entity.id
_entity.type
_entity.pdbx_description
1 polymer ?
#
loop_
_entity_poly.entity_id
_entity_poly.type
_entity_poly.pdbx_seq_one_letter_code
_entity_poly.pdbx_strand_id
1 'polypeptide(L)'
;MIFTINILQRDIKIEPAYVFLCLAIISLPINKELAGPFRFTDIFLVLSLLSVIGRIKISQSLFQIILALLVIISISSVIGLWAFGVRNIQNIGFIYKFLVPIFPIFILNSIRISPSRLKTLNKLLLWTFFFLSAWVYIYLFLRITGRIHGVFRPSFPFSGNLYQSDAHLYSCYLAMSLVMYNFHWKKIFGHHHFMVIFINVASVPAMVLTGSKTGIAVLMFSQLLHILISFRSFRTVRKQTVYLAVIILIGGIYLISKIDFDRGLIALAERAMDFNSGDDSSMSRIRKLLLSFEQTSATFFLFGVGLISNYVTWYDGLIGSTNGFLGVFGLVLMVFIIVGLVRSTFFLAKNNNRIPYFAPFLIVLCTYILANLITEYYLVTRGVLPTSVFLMLLHLQISEPDKNAVIPLSKSSTL
;
A
#
# COMPACT_ATOMS: atom_id res chain seq x y z
N MET A 1 -22.60 2.08 9.92
CA MET A 1 -21.50 2.30 10.88
C MET A 1 -20.50 1.17 10.67
N ILE A 2 -19.59 1.30 9.69
CA ILE A 2 -18.81 0.15 9.18
C ILE A 2 -17.65 -0.19 10.13
N PHE A 3 -17.07 0.81 10.80
CA PHE A 3 -16.02 0.65 11.81
C PHE A 3 -16.43 1.39 13.09
N THR A 4 -16.60 0.65 14.18
CA THR A 4 -16.80 1.21 15.53
C THR A 4 -15.59 0.79 16.35
N ILE A 5 -14.79 1.75 16.80
CA ILE A 5 -13.53 1.50 17.50
C ILE A 5 -13.70 1.83 18.98
N ASN A 6 -13.43 0.87 19.86
CA ASN A 6 -13.36 1.12 21.30
C ASN A 6 -11.97 1.65 21.64
N ILE A 7 -11.87 2.96 21.89
CA ILE A 7 -10.63 3.61 22.34
C ILE A 7 -10.76 3.89 23.85
N LEU A 8 -9.65 3.67 24.59
CA LEU A 8 -9.39 3.96 26.01
C LEU A 8 -9.81 2.91 27.06
N GLN A 9 -8.86 2.06 27.45
CA GLN A 9 -8.65 1.71 28.87
C GLN A 9 -7.15 1.63 29.17
N ARG A 10 -6.71 2.32 30.23
CA ARG A 10 -5.35 2.31 30.77
C ARG A 10 -5.18 1.05 31.61
N ASP A 11 -4.72 -0.06 31.02
CA ASP A 11 -3.99 -1.10 31.76
C ASP A 11 -3.19 -2.00 30.80
N ILE A 12 -1.91 -2.17 31.12
CA ILE A 12 -0.83 -2.49 30.20
C ILE A 12 -0.43 -3.96 30.35
N LYS A 13 -1.07 -4.84 29.57
CA LYS A 13 -0.41 -6.07 29.11
C LYS A 13 0.03 -5.87 27.66
N ILE A 14 1.25 -6.29 27.31
CA ILE A 14 1.69 -6.33 25.91
C ILE A 14 0.89 -7.44 25.25
N GLU A 15 -0.02 -7.06 24.35
CA GLU A 15 -0.84 -8.04 23.64
C GLU A 15 0.01 -8.72 22.55
N PRO A 16 0.00 -10.07 22.46
CA PRO A 16 0.77 -10.80 21.45
C PRO A 16 0.51 -10.32 20.02
N ALA A 17 -0.74 -9.97 19.74
CA ALA A 17 -1.19 -9.35 18.49
C ALA A 17 -0.38 -8.12 18.09
N TYR A 18 -0.15 -7.20 19.03
CA TYR A 18 0.61 -6.00 18.76
C TYR A 18 2.07 -6.32 18.42
N VAL A 19 2.66 -7.28 19.15
CA VAL A 19 4.05 -7.72 18.94
C VAL A 19 4.20 -8.35 17.56
N PHE A 20 3.30 -9.27 17.20
CA PHE A 20 3.32 -9.91 15.88
C PHE A 20 3.09 -8.92 14.74
N LEU A 21 2.20 -7.93 14.91
CA LEU A 21 2.06 -6.85 13.93
C LEU A 21 3.34 -6.03 13.77
N CYS A 22 4.03 -5.71 14.87
CA CYS A 22 5.33 -5.03 14.81
C CYS A 22 6.38 -5.87 14.08
N LEU A 23 6.44 -7.18 14.38
CA LEU A 23 7.33 -8.11 13.70
C LEU A 23 7.03 -8.21 12.20
N ALA A 24 5.75 -8.22 11.81
CA ALA A 24 5.34 -8.23 10.40
C ALA A 24 5.83 -6.98 9.65
N ILE A 25 5.82 -5.81 10.30
CA ILE A 25 6.35 -4.55 9.75
C ILE A 25 7.88 -4.59 9.66
N ILE A 26 8.56 -5.07 10.71
CA ILE A 26 10.02 -5.17 10.75
C ILE A 26 10.52 -6.17 9.69
N SER A 27 9.76 -7.22 9.40
CA SER A 27 10.13 -8.22 8.41
C SER A 27 9.78 -7.83 6.97
N LEU A 28 9.10 -6.69 6.73
CA LEU A 28 8.77 -6.21 5.37
C LEU A 28 9.97 -6.18 4.41
N PRO A 29 11.19 -5.76 4.84
CA PRO A 29 12.37 -5.77 3.98
C PRO A 29 12.88 -7.17 3.62
N ILE A 30 12.56 -8.20 4.42
CA ILE A 30 13.14 -9.54 4.28
C ILE A 30 12.40 -10.31 3.18
N ASN A 31 12.92 -10.31 1.96
CA ASN A 31 12.32 -11.01 0.81
C ASN A 31 12.78 -12.47 0.69
N LYS A 32 12.73 -13.20 1.80
CA LYS A 32 13.03 -14.63 1.82
C LYS A 32 11.73 -15.42 1.82
N GLU A 33 11.55 -16.26 0.82
CA GLU A 33 10.45 -17.22 0.74
C GLU A 33 10.72 -18.38 1.72
N LEU A 34 9.69 -18.81 2.44
CA LEU A 34 9.80 -19.87 3.45
C LEU A 34 9.21 -21.18 2.94
N ALA A 35 7.95 -21.14 2.50
CA ALA A 35 7.24 -22.27 1.93
C ALA A 35 6.24 -21.74 0.88
N GLY A 36 6.50 -22.00 -0.40
CA GLY A 36 5.70 -21.45 -1.49
C GLY A 36 5.60 -19.91 -1.42
N PRO A 37 4.39 -19.31 -1.52
CA PRO A 37 4.25 -17.86 -1.56
C PRO A 37 4.42 -17.17 -0.19
N PHE A 38 4.55 -17.94 0.90
CA PHE A 38 4.60 -17.40 2.26
C PHE A 38 6.00 -16.87 2.61
N ARG A 39 6.03 -15.64 3.12
CA ARG A 39 7.22 -14.96 3.67
C ARG A 39 7.06 -14.72 5.17
N PHE A 40 8.12 -14.31 5.84
CA PHE A 40 8.09 -13.94 7.27
C PHE A 40 6.96 -12.95 7.60
N THR A 41 6.77 -11.92 6.78
CA THR A 41 5.69 -10.95 6.97
C THR A 41 4.30 -11.59 6.93
N ASP A 42 4.07 -12.57 6.05
CA ASP A 42 2.80 -13.28 5.98
C ASP A 42 2.54 -14.06 7.27
N ILE A 43 3.55 -14.78 7.77
CA ILE A 43 3.46 -15.59 9.00
C ILE A 43 3.14 -14.69 10.20
N PHE A 44 3.92 -13.62 10.42
CA PHE A 44 3.68 -12.73 11.55
C PHE A 44 2.32 -12.03 11.46
N LEU A 45 1.87 -11.66 10.27
CA LEU A 45 0.55 -11.06 10.08
C LEU A 45 -0.58 -12.05 10.43
N VAL A 46 -0.47 -13.29 9.99
CA VAL A 46 -1.46 -14.34 10.32
C VAL A 46 -1.45 -14.66 11.82
N LEU A 47 -0.28 -14.80 12.45
CA LEU A 47 -0.17 -15.00 13.91
C LEU A 47 -0.78 -13.82 14.69
N SER A 48 -0.59 -12.60 14.21
CA SER A 48 -1.22 -11.42 14.78
C SER A 48 -2.75 -11.52 14.74
N LEU A 49 -3.33 -11.96 13.61
CA LEU A 49 -4.78 -12.14 13.48
C LEU A 49 -5.30 -13.25 14.39
N LEU A 50 -4.63 -14.41 14.41
CA LEU A 50 -5.02 -15.56 15.23
C LEU A 50 -5.05 -15.19 16.72
N SER A 51 -4.12 -14.36 17.20
CA SER A 51 -4.06 -13.92 18.59
C SER A 51 -5.21 -12.98 19.02
N VAL A 52 -6.02 -12.49 18.07
CA VAL A 52 -7.20 -11.66 18.34
C VAL A 52 -8.51 -12.29 17.92
N ILE A 53 -8.52 -13.46 17.28
CA ILE A 53 -9.71 -14.00 16.60
C ILE A 53 -10.94 -14.09 17.51
N GLY A 54 -10.77 -14.54 18.76
CA GLY A 54 -11.86 -14.62 19.76
C GLY A 54 -12.33 -13.28 20.34
N ARG A 55 -11.67 -12.17 19.97
CA ARG A 55 -11.98 -10.81 20.43
C ARG A 55 -12.42 -9.89 19.29
N ILE A 56 -12.41 -10.37 18.04
CA ILE A 56 -12.82 -9.57 16.89
C ILE A 56 -14.30 -9.25 17.01
N LYS A 57 -14.61 -7.96 17.13
CA LYS A 57 -15.98 -7.46 17.00
C LYS A 57 -16.21 -7.05 15.56
N ILE A 58 -17.04 -7.79 14.86
CA ILE A 58 -17.39 -7.52 13.46
C ILE A 58 -18.76 -6.81 13.44
N SER A 59 -18.81 -5.62 12.84
CA SER A 59 -20.10 -4.95 12.60
C SER A 59 -20.94 -5.78 11.62
N GLN A 60 -22.26 -5.75 11.74
CA GLN A 60 -23.15 -6.50 10.84
C GLN A 60 -22.86 -6.19 9.36
N SER A 61 -22.59 -4.92 9.03
CA SER A 61 -22.20 -4.52 7.67
C SER A 61 -20.89 -5.13 7.21
N LEU A 62 -19.88 -5.20 8.08
CA LEU A 62 -18.59 -5.79 7.73
C LEU A 62 -18.69 -7.32 7.59
N PHE A 63 -19.52 -7.97 8.42
CA PHE A 63 -19.82 -9.38 8.30
C PHE A 63 -20.49 -9.70 6.97
N GLN A 64 -21.49 -8.90 6.55
CA GLN A 64 -22.15 -9.04 5.25
C GLN A 64 -21.18 -8.89 4.07
N ILE A 65 -20.23 -7.95 4.15
CA ILE A 65 -19.20 -7.77 3.12
C ILE A 65 -18.29 -9.00 3.03
N ILE A 66 -17.80 -9.51 4.17
CA ILE A 66 -16.96 -10.71 4.20
C ILE A 66 -17.73 -11.92 3.67
N LEU A 67 -18.98 -12.08 4.09
CA LEU A 67 -19.83 -13.17 3.63
C LEU A 67 -20.06 -13.09 2.12
N ALA A 68 -20.37 -11.89 1.60
CA ALA A 68 -20.51 -11.68 0.16
C ALA A 68 -19.23 -12.03 -0.61
N LEU A 69 -18.06 -11.63 -0.09
CA LEU A 69 -16.76 -11.98 -0.67
C LEU A 69 -16.56 -13.50 -0.71
N LEU A 70 -16.83 -14.20 0.40
CA LEU A 70 -16.69 -15.65 0.50
C LEU A 70 -17.66 -16.40 -0.43
N VAL A 71 -18.91 -15.92 -0.54
CA VAL A 71 -19.91 -16.47 -1.47
C VAL A 71 -19.45 -16.28 -2.92
N ILE A 72 -19.00 -15.09 -3.30
CA ILE A 72 -18.48 -14.82 -4.65
C ILE A 72 -17.27 -15.72 -4.96
N ILE A 73 -16.31 -15.85 -4.03
CA ILE A 73 -15.16 -16.76 -4.21
C ILE A 73 -15.62 -18.20 -4.42
N SER A 74 -16.57 -18.66 -3.61
CA SER A 74 -17.05 -20.05 -3.65
C SER A 74 -17.77 -20.34 -4.96
N ILE A 75 -18.70 -19.48 -5.37
CA ILE A 75 -19.42 -19.62 -6.64
C ILE A 75 -18.46 -19.54 -7.82
N SER A 76 -17.54 -18.56 -7.82
CA SER A 76 -16.51 -18.43 -8.88
C SER A 76 -15.65 -19.69 -8.99
N SER A 77 -15.31 -20.31 -7.86
CA SER A 77 -14.53 -21.56 -7.86
C SER A 77 -15.31 -22.76 -8.38
N VAL A 78 -16.60 -22.88 -8.05
CA VAL A 78 -17.47 -23.95 -8.58
C VAL A 78 -17.65 -23.81 -10.09
N ILE A 79 -17.98 -22.60 -10.56
CA ILE A 79 -18.15 -22.31 -11.99
C ILE A 79 -16.83 -22.54 -12.73
N GLY A 80 -15.71 -22.06 -12.18
CA GLY A 80 -14.39 -22.26 -12.78
C GLY A 80 -14.01 -23.73 -12.90
N LEU A 81 -14.28 -24.54 -11.88
CA LEU A 81 -14.05 -25.98 -11.93
C LEU A 81 -14.90 -26.65 -13.00
N TRP A 82 -16.15 -26.23 -13.17
CA TRP A 82 -17.03 -26.75 -14.21
C TRP A 82 -16.57 -26.36 -15.62
N ALA A 83 -16.17 -25.11 -15.83
CA ALA A 83 -15.79 -24.60 -17.14
C ALA A 83 -14.37 -25.00 -17.58
N PHE A 84 -13.40 -25.08 -16.65
CA PHE A 84 -11.98 -25.21 -16.98
C PHE A 84 -11.25 -26.36 -16.26
N GLY A 85 -11.91 -27.01 -15.29
CA GLY A 85 -11.29 -28.01 -14.43
C GLY A 85 -10.27 -27.43 -13.46
N VAL A 86 -9.44 -28.30 -12.87
CA VAL A 86 -8.32 -27.90 -12.01
C VAL A 86 -7.14 -27.51 -12.90
N ARG A 87 -6.64 -26.28 -12.76
CA ARG A 87 -5.51 -25.77 -13.54
C ARG A 87 -4.31 -25.41 -12.68
N ASN A 88 -4.54 -24.80 -11.53
CA ASN A 88 -3.48 -24.31 -10.65
C ASN A 88 -3.85 -24.49 -9.18
N ILE A 89 -3.50 -25.64 -8.61
CA ILE A 89 -3.82 -25.96 -7.20
C ILE A 89 -3.02 -25.11 -6.20
N GLN A 90 -1.88 -24.55 -6.61
CA GLN A 90 -1.05 -23.70 -5.74
C GLN A 90 -1.80 -22.41 -5.34
N ASN A 91 -2.75 -21.98 -6.16
CA ASN A 91 -3.56 -20.79 -5.91
C ASN A 91 -4.47 -20.90 -4.66
N ILE A 92 -4.72 -22.10 -4.13
CA ILE A 92 -5.45 -22.30 -2.86
C ILE A 92 -4.75 -21.58 -1.71
N GLY A 93 -3.41 -21.61 -1.69
CA GLY A 93 -2.61 -20.92 -0.67
C GLY A 93 -2.80 -19.40 -0.67
N PHE A 94 -3.49 -18.83 -1.65
CA PHE A 94 -3.67 -17.39 -1.82
C PHE A 94 -5.05 -16.88 -1.40
N ILE A 95 -5.97 -17.73 -0.93
CA ILE A 95 -7.31 -17.30 -0.46
C ILE A 95 -7.19 -16.15 0.54
N TYR A 96 -6.25 -16.27 1.49
CA TYR A 96 -6.08 -15.26 2.53
C TYR A 96 -5.64 -13.89 1.98
N LYS A 97 -5.01 -13.83 0.80
CA LYS A 97 -4.49 -12.60 0.21
C LYS A 97 -5.58 -11.58 -0.11
N PHE A 98 -6.80 -12.05 -0.43
CA PHE A 98 -7.98 -11.20 -0.60
C PHE A 98 -8.47 -10.57 0.71
N LEU A 99 -8.11 -11.17 1.85
CA LEU A 99 -8.48 -10.68 3.18
C LEU A 99 -7.37 -9.86 3.85
N VAL A 100 -6.12 -9.95 3.37
CA VAL A 100 -4.97 -9.19 3.89
C VAL A 100 -5.24 -7.69 4.04
N PRO A 101 -5.91 -6.98 3.10
CA PRO A 101 -6.22 -5.56 3.29
C PRO A 101 -7.05 -5.25 4.55
N ILE A 102 -7.82 -6.23 5.04
CA ILE A 102 -8.72 -6.09 6.20
C ILE A 102 -8.03 -6.53 7.50
N PHE A 103 -7.00 -7.38 7.44
CA PHE A 103 -6.33 -7.93 8.62
C PHE A 103 -5.82 -6.86 9.60
N PRO A 104 -5.10 -5.80 9.18
CA PRO A 104 -4.67 -4.76 10.12
C PRO A 104 -5.82 -4.04 10.80
N ILE A 105 -6.97 -3.92 10.14
CA ILE A 105 -8.17 -3.30 10.72
C ILE A 105 -8.70 -4.18 11.86
N PHE A 106 -8.83 -5.48 11.64
CA PHE A 106 -9.26 -6.41 12.68
C PHE A 106 -8.29 -6.44 13.86
N ILE A 107 -6.99 -6.52 13.57
CA ILE A 107 -5.95 -6.54 14.60
C ILE A 107 -6.04 -5.26 15.44
N LEU A 108 -5.99 -4.10 14.81
CA LEU A 108 -5.92 -2.82 15.52
C LEU A 108 -7.22 -2.46 16.26
N ASN A 109 -8.38 -2.89 15.77
CA ASN A 109 -9.66 -2.69 16.48
C ASN A 109 -9.87 -3.65 17.66
N SER A 110 -9.18 -4.80 17.66
CA SER A 110 -9.36 -5.85 18.69
C SER A 110 -8.34 -5.74 19.83
N ILE A 111 -7.28 -4.95 19.65
CA ILE A 111 -6.27 -4.70 20.68
C ILE A 111 -6.46 -3.35 21.35
N ARG A 112 -6.05 -3.24 22.61
CA ARG A 112 -5.94 -1.95 23.29
C ARG A 112 -4.64 -1.28 22.88
N ILE A 113 -4.74 -0.24 22.05
CA ILE A 113 -3.57 0.53 21.60
C ILE A 113 -3.49 1.88 22.31
N SER A 114 -2.35 2.13 22.96
CA SER A 114 -2.04 3.43 23.55
C SER A 114 -1.48 4.39 22.48
N PRO A 115 -1.55 5.71 22.70
CA PRO A 115 -0.91 6.69 21.82
C PRO A 115 0.60 6.43 21.63
N SER A 116 1.29 5.94 22.66
CA SER A 116 2.70 5.55 22.58
C SER A 116 2.93 4.33 21.67
N ARG A 117 2.04 3.34 21.69
CA ARG A 117 2.09 2.17 20.80
C ARG A 117 1.79 2.57 19.35
N LEU A 118 0.85 3.50 19.13
CA LEU A 118 0.60 4.09 17.80
C LEU A 118 1.81 4.85 17.26
N LYS A 119 2.46 5.65 18.11
CA LYS A 119 3.71 6.34 17.75
C LYS A 119 4.82 5.35 17.42
N THR A 120 4.87 4.21 18.11
CA THR A 120 5.85 3.14 17.84
C THR A 120 5.61 2.48 16.48
N LEU A 121 4.35 2.17 16.11
CA LEU A 121 4.04 1.65 14.77
C LEU A 121 4.46 2.63 13.66
N ASN A 122 4.17 3.93 13.84
CA ASN A 122 4.63 4.97 12.92
C ASN A 122 6.16 5.01 12.81
N LYS A 123 6.87 4.90 13.94
CA LYS A 123 8.34 4.85 13.95
C LYS A 123 8.87 3.62 13.21
N LEU A 124 8.30 2.44 13.44
CA LEU A 124 8.74 1.22 12.77
C LEU A 124 8.59 1.35 11.25
N LEU A 125 7.44 1.82 10.77
CA LEU A 125 7.22 2.05 9.34
C LEU A 125 8.18 3.10 8.76
N LEU A 126 8.44 4.18 9.49
CA LEU A 126 9.41 5.20 9.08
C LEU A 126 10.83 4.65 9.01
N TRP A 127 11.24 3.84 10.00
CA TRP A 127 12.54 3.18 10.00
C TRP A 127 12.67 2.16 8.86
N THR A 128 11.62 1.38 8.60
CA THR A 128 11.57 0.47 7.43
C THR A 128 11.74 1.26 6.14
N PHE A 129 11.08 2.40 6.00
CA PHE A 129 11.25 3.30 4.86
C PHE A 129 12.69 3.80 4.73
N PHE A 130 13.30 4.33 5.79
CA PHE A 130 14.69 4.80 5.73
C PHE A 130 15.69 3.69 5.41
N PHE A 131 15.53 2.52 6.03
CA PHE A 131 16.35 1.35 5.75
C PHE A 131 16.25 0.94 4.28
N LEU A 132 15.03 0.88 3.74
CA LEU A 132 14.80 0.52 2.34
C LEU A 132 15.28 1.61 1.37
N SER A 133 15.19 2.90 1.70
CA SER A 133 15.78 3.97 0.88
C SER A 133 17.31 3.87 0.86
N ALA A 134 17.94 3.62 2.02
CA ALA A 134 19.39 3.44 2.12
C ALA A 134 19.86 2.17 1.39
N TRP A 135 19.09 1.08 1.46
CA TRP A 135 19.43 -0.18 0.82
C TRP A 135 19.56 -0.06 -0.71
N VAL A 136 18.85 0.85 -1.38
CA VAL A 136 19.06 1.09 -2.81
C VAL A 136 20.52 1.45 -3.11
N TYR A 137 21.07 2.39 -2.34
CA TYR A 137 22.47 2.81 -2.51
C TYR A 137 23.45 1.70 -2.13
N ILE A 138 23.17 0.98 -1.03
CA ILE A 138 24.00 -0.14 -0.58
C ILE A 138 24.01 -1.25 -1.64
N TYR A 139 22.85 -1.63 -2.17
CA TYR A 139 22.71 -2.65 -3.21
C TYR A 139 23.54 -2.29 -4.44
N LEU A 140 23.40 -1.06 -4.93
CA LEU A 140 24.14 -0.60 -6.11
C LEU A 140 25.64 -0.58 -5.87
N PHE A 141 26.08 -0.09 -4.71
CA PHE A 141 27.49 -0.15 -4.31
C PHE A 141 28.02 -1.58 -4.29
N LEU A 142 27.31 -2.52 -3.67
CA LEU A 142 27.67 -3.93 -3.65
C LEU A 142 27.70 -4.52 -5.06
N ARG A 143 26.77 -4.11 -5.93
CA ARG A 143 26.69 -4.62 -7.31
C ARG A 143 27.85 -4.14 -8.17
N ILE A 144 28.20 -2.85 -8.08
CA ILE A 144 29.28 -2.20 -8.83
C ILE A 144 30.64 -2.72 -8.38
N THR A 145 30.82 -2.91 -7.06
CA THR A 145 32.05 -3.49 -6.50
C THR A 145 32.18 -5.00 -6.71
N GLY A 146 31.21 -5.64 -7.39
CA GLY A 146 31.23 -7.08 -7.68
C GLY A 146 30.98 -7.98 -6.47
N ARG A 147 30.52 -7.45 -5.34
CA ARG A 147 30.24 -8.22 -4.11
C ARG A 147 28.93 -8.99 -4.17
N ILE A 148 28.01 -8.59 -5.04
CA ILE A 148 26.79 -9.34 -5.36
C ILE A 148 26.67 -9.51 -6.87
N HIS A 149 26.13 -10.66 -7.28
CA HIS A 149 25.82 -10.96 -8.68
C HIS A 149 24.30 -10.89 -8.90
N GLY A 150 23.89 -10.28 -10.00
CA GLY A 150 22.47 -10.04 -10.31
C GLY A 150 22.28 -8.89 -11.28
N VAL A 151 21.03 -8.46 -11.45
CA VAL A 151 20.72 -7.26 -12.26
C VAL A 151 21.02 -5.98 -11.47
N PHE A 152 21.28 -4.89 -12.21
CA PHE A 152 21.50 -3.56 -11.62
C PHE A 152 20.28 -3.04 -10.86
N ARG A 153 19.06 -3.48 -11.22
CA ARG A 153 17.83 -3.09 -10.53
C ARG A 153 17.85 -3.62 -9.08
N PRO A 154 17.80 -2.74 -8.07
CA PRO A 154 17.72 -3.14 -6.67
C PRO A 154 16.55 -4.07 -6.41
N SER A 155 16.84 -5.15 -5.70
CA SER A 155 15.83 -6.05 -5.14
C SER A 155 15.75 -5.84 -3.63
N PHE A 156 14.64 -6.25 -3.02
CA PHE A 156 14.52 -6.19 -1.57
C PHE A 156 15.68 -6.94 -0.87
N PRO A 157 16.08 -6.52 0.34
CA PRO A 157 17.06 -7.25 1.15
C PRO A 157 16.75 -8.74 1.27
N PHE A 158 17.79 -9.58 1.24
CA PHE A 158 17.69 -11.04 1.39
C PHE A 158 16.80 -11.73 0.35
N SER A 159 16.61 -11.13 -0.83
CA SER A 159 15.94 -11.78 -1.96
C SER A 159 16.68 -13.04 -2.39
N GLY A 160 15.95 -14.14 -2.59
CA GLY A 160 16.54 -15.43 -2.99
C GLY A 160 17.12 -15.45 -4.42
N ASN A 161 16.63 -14.56 -5.30
CA ASN A 161 17.11 -14.44 -6.67
C ASN A 161 17.32 -12.96 -7.02
N LEU A 162 18.57 -12.54 -7.25
CA LEU A 162 18.94 -11.17 -7.61
C LEU A 162 18.94 -10.92 -9.13
N TYR A 163 18.68 -11.94 -9.95
CA TYR A 163 18.52 -11.80 -11.41
C TYR A 163 17.10 -11.39 -11.79
N GLN A 164 16.11 -11.69 -10.93
CA GLN A 164 14.72 -11.26 -11.09
C GLN A 164 14.39 -10.19 -10.06
N SER A 165 14.41 -8.94 -10.49
CA SER A 165 14.21 -7.80 -9.59
C SER A 165 12.72 -7.51 -9.36
N ASP A 166 12.35 -7.31 -8.10
CA ASP A 166 11.04 -6.81 -7.64
C ASP A 166 10.99 -5.26 -7.56
N ALA A 167 11.77 -4.60 -8.41
CA ALA A 167 11.96 -3.15 -8.39
C ALA A 167 10.69 -2.32 -8.54
N HIS A 168 9.62 -2.76 -9.22
CA HIS A 168 8.40 -1.94 -9.22
C HIS A 168 7.62 -2.01 -7.90
N LEU A 169 7.67 -3.14 -7.17
CA LEU A 169 7.08 -3.27 -5.83
C LEU A 169 7.84 -2.36 -4.88
N TYR A 170 9.17 -2.43 -4.99
CA TYR A 170 10.08 -1.69 -4.17
C TYR A 170 9.88 -0.18 -4.39
N SER A 171 9.94 0.27 -5.63
CA SER A 171 9.71 1.67 -6.00
C SER A 171 8.33 2.17 -5.56
N CYS A 172 7.28 1.35 -5.69
CA CYS A 172 5.94 1.67 -5.21
C CYS A 172 5.91 1.83 -3.67
N TYR A 173 6.56 0.93 -2.92
CA TYR A 173 6.66 1.02 -1.47
C TYR A 173 7.36 2.32 -1.02
N LEU A 174 8.50 2.64 -1.65
CA LEU A 174 9.25 3.86 -1.33
C LEU A 174 8.40 5.11 -1.61
N ALA A 175 7.69 5.13 -2.74
CA ALA A 175 6.83 6.24 -3.11
C ALA A 175 5.66 6.40 -2.14
N MET A 176 4.94 5.32 -1.82
CA MET A 176 3.84 5.35 -0.83
C MET A 176 4.32 5.79 0.56
N SER A 177 5.51 5.34 0.97
CA SER A 177 6.11 5.76 2.23
C SER A 177 6.53 7.23 2.23
N LEU A 178 7.04 7.74 1.10
CA LEU A 178 7.36 9.17 0.96
C LEU A 178 6.09 10.04 0.92
N VAL A 179 5.00 9.56 0.32
CA VAL A 179 3.67 10.19 0.41
C VAL A 179 3.22 10.27 1.87
N MET A 180 3.28 9.16 2.60
CA MET A 180 2.96 9.12 4.03
C MET A 180 3.88 10.06 4.85
N TYR A 181 5.17 10.11 4.51
CA TYR A 181 6.12 11.03 5.13
C TYR A 181 5.71 12.49 4.95
N ASN A 182 5.43 12.87 3.70
CA ASN A 182 5.14 14.25 3.31
C ASN A 182 3.79 14.74 3.82
N PHE A 183 2.78 13.88 3.95
CA PHE A 183 1.44 14.29 4.39
C PHE A 183 1.16 14.04 5.88
N HIS A 184 1.90 13.13 6.52
CA HIS A 184 1.61 12.70 7.88
C HIS A 184 2.85 12.67 8.80
N TRP A 185 3.88 11.85 8.52
CA TRP A 185 4.95 11.63 9.50
C TRP A 185 5.75 12.87 9.86
N LYS A 186 6.03 13.77 8.89
CA LYS A 186 6.76 15.00 9.19
C LYS A 186 6.09 15.86 10.27
N LYS A 187 4.75 15.83 10.34
CA LYS A 187 3.97 16.54 11.36
C LYS A 187 4.00 15.80 12.70
N ILE A 188 3.83 14.48 12.69
CA ILE A 188 3.84 13.65 13.92
C ILE A 188 5.18 13.69 14.64
N PHE A 189 6.28 13.67 13.89
CA PHE A 189 7.63 13.68 14.45
C PHE A 189 8.23 15.08 14.58
N GLY A 190 7.51 16.13 14.18
CA GLY A 190 7.99 17.52 14.30
C GLY A 190 9.25 17.80 13.48
N HIS A 191 9.45 17.12 12.35
CA HIS A 191 10.65 17.30 11.54
C HIS A 191 10.69 18.70 10.92
N HIS A 192 11.79 19.40 11.15
CA HIS A 192 12.03 20.73 10.58
C HIS A 192 12.24 20.67 9.07
N HIS A 193 12.13 21.84 8.42
CA HIS A 193 12.22 21.96 6.96
C HIS A 193 13.50 21.35 6.36
N PHE A 194 14.65 21.50 7.03
CA PHE A 194 15.91 20.90 6.58
C PHE A 194 15.84 19.37 6.50
N MET A 195 15.34 18.71 7.54
CA MET A 195 15.16 17.25 7.55
C MET A 195 14.18 16.79 6.48
N VAL A 196 13.11 17.55 6.24
CA VAL A 196 12.16 17.26 5.17
C VAL A 196 12.84 17.33 3.80
N ILE A 197 13.65 18.36 3.55
CA ILE A 197 14.42 18.49 2.30
C ILE A 197 15.38 17.31 2.16
N PHE A 198 16.19 17.04 3.19
CA PHE A 198 17.16 15.94 3.19
C PHE A 198 16.51 14.59 2.87
N ILE A 199 15.40 14.26 3.52
CA ILE A 199 14.69 12.99 3.29
C ILE A 199 14.13 12.90 1.87
N ASN A 200 13.57 13.99 1.32
CA ASN A 200 13.11 14.00 -0.07
C ASN A 200 14.30 13.88 -1.06
N VAL A 201 15.41 14.59 -0.82
CA VAL A 201 16.65 14.51 -1.63
C VAL A 201 17.27 13.12 -1.57
N ALA A 202 17.20 12.42 -0.45
CA ALA A 202 17.73 11.07 -0.34
C ALA A 202 16.79 10.02 -0.96
N SER A 203 15.48 10.19 -0.84
CA SER A 203 14.50 9.16 -1.23
C SER A 203 14.13 9.20 -2.70
N VAL A 204 14.07 10.39 -3.31
CA VAL A 204 13.69 10.53 -4.73
C VAL A 204 14.73 9.91 -5.68
N PRO A 205 16.04 10.18 -5.55
CA PRO A 205 17.05 9.51 -6.34
C PRO A 205 17.08 8.01 -6.08
N ALA A 206 16.88 7.55 -4.83
CA ALA A 206 16.73 6.13 -4.54
C ALA A 206 15.58 5.49 -5.34
N MET A 207 14.44 6.17 -5.49
CA MET A 207 13.35 5.69 -6.36
C MET A 207 13.73 5.67 -7.84
N VAL A 208 14.39 6.70 -8.36
CA VAL A 208 14.88 6.73 -9.75
C VAL A 208 15.85 5.57 -10.00
N LEU A 209 16.78 5.36 -9.07
CA LEU A 209 17.78 4.30 -9.10
C LEU A 209 17.18 2.88 -8.95
N THR A 210 15.89 2.73 -8.66
CA THR A 210 15.22 1.43 -8.82
C THR A 210 15.01 1.03 -10.29
N GLY A 211 15.08 1.99 -11.21
CA GLY A 211 14.77 1.79 -12.63
C GLY A 211 13.30 1.50 -12.90
N SER A 212 12.40 1.91 -12.00
CA SER A 212 10.95 1.69 -12.12
C SER A 212 10.17 3.00 -12.24
N LYS A 213 9.35 3.08 -13.29
CA LYS A 213 8.41 4.19 -13.56
C LYS A 213 7.32 4.31 -12.48
N THR A 214 6.99 3.21 -11.80
CA THR A 214 5.85 3.13 -10.87
C THR A 214 6.00 4.09 -9.69
N GLY A 215 7.17 4.17 -9.05
CA GLY A 215 7.35 5.07 -7.90
C GLY A 215 7.22 6.54 -8.29
N ILE A 216 7.78 6.94 -9.43
CA ILE A 216 7.68 8.31 -9.94
C ILE A 216 6.23 8.66 -10.27
N ALA A 217 5.52 7.78 -10.98
CA ALA A 217 4.11 7.97 -11.31
C ALA A 217 3.23 8.11 -10.05
N VAL A 218 3.47 7.28 -9.03
CA VAL A 218 2.81 7.34 -7.72
C VAL A 218 3.03 8.69 -7.03
N LEU A 219 4.26 9.20 -7.02
CA LEU A 219 4.57 10.51 -6.47
C LEU A 219 3.86 11.63 -7.25
N MET A 220 4.00 11.66 -8.57
CA MET A 220 3.38 12.68 -9.41
C MET A 220 1.88 12.74 -9.19
N PHE A 221 1.22 11.58 -9.17
CA PHE A 221 -0.20 11.49 -8.93
C PHE A 221 -0.60 11.94 -7.52
N SER A 222 0.15 11.54 -6.48
CA SER A 222 -0.12 11.98 -5.11
C SER A 222 -0.04 13.51 -4.96
N GLN A 223 0.91 14.15 -5.67
CA GLN A 223 1.05 15.60 -5.68
C GLN A 223 -0.10 16.25 -6.47
N LEU A 224 -0.50 15.69 -7.61
CA LEU A 224 -1.66 16.14 -8.36
C LEU A 224 -2.92 16.11 -7.49
N LEU A 225 -3.19 14.99 -6.81
CA LEU A 225 -4.30 14.88 -5.87
C LEU A 225 -4.23 15.93 -4.76
N HIS A 226 -3.05 16.12 -4.18
CA HIS A 226 -2.87 17.15 -3.16
C HIS A 226 -3.17 18.55 -3.67
N ILE A 227 -2.74 18.90 -4.88
CA ILE A 227 -3.05 20.17 -5.54
C ILE A 227 -4.57 20.32 -5.72
N LEU A 228 -5.24 19.29 -6.24
CA LEU A 228 -6.69 19.29 -6.48
C LEU A 228 -7.49 19.44 -5.18
N ILE A 229 -7.11 18.71 -4.13
CA ILE A 229 -7.79 18.77 -2.82
C ILE A 229 -7.50 20.09 -2.11
N SER A 230 -6.30 20.67 -2.29
CA SER A 230 -5.84 21.86 -1.57
C SER A 230 -5.92 23.16 -2.38
N PHE A 231 -6.68 23.18 -3.49
CA PHE A 231 -6.73 24.28 -4.46
C PHE A 231 -7.02 25.66 -3.83
N ARG A 232 -7.71 25.70 -2.68
CA ARG A 232 -7.97 26.94 -1.91
C ARG A 232 -6.76 27.50 -1.12
N SER A 233 -5.67 26.74 -0.96
CA SER A 233 -4.44 27.15 -0.24
C SER A 233 -3.22 27.17 -1.18
N PHE A 234 -3.32 27.96 -2.26
CA PHE A 234 -2.31 28.07 -3.34
C PHE A 234 -0.87 28.32 -2.82
N ARG A 235 -0.71 29.04 -1.71
CA ARG A 235 0.60 29.41 -1.12
C ARG A 235 1.35 28.24 -0.49
N THR A 236 0.65 27.25 0.06
CA THR A 236 1.26 26.08 0.74
C THR A 236 1.67 25.01 -0.27
N VAL A 237 0.85 24.83 -1.31
CA VAL A 237 1.09 23.92 -2.43
C VAL A 237 2.33 24.36 -3.22
N ARG A 238 2.44 25.65 -3.56
CA ARG A 238 3.57 26.20 -4.33
C ARG A 238 4.94 25.91 -3.71
N LYS A 239 5.08 26.00 -2.38
CA LYS A 239 6.36 25.74 -1.71
C LYS A 239 6.77 24.27 -1.84
N GLN A 240 5.88 23.34 -1.51
CA GLN A 240 6.21 21.91 -1.48
C GLN A 240 6.47 21.33 -2.89
N THR A 241 5.71 21.76 -3.89
CA THR A 241 5.89 21.31 -5.28
C THR A 241 7.16 21.86 -5.91
N VAL A 242 7.50 23.13 -5.63
CA VAL A 242 8.78 23.73 -6.07
C VAL A 242 9.96 23.06 -5.38
N TYR A 243 9.86 22.73 -4.08
CA TYR A 243 10.92 21.98 -3.39
C TYR A 243 11.14 20.60 -4.02
N LEU A 244 10.09 19.84 -4.30
CA LEU A 244 10.24 18.52 -4.92
C LEU A 244 10.80 18.62 -6.34
N ALA A 245 10.34 19.60 -7.13
CA ALA A 245 10.84 19.85 -8.48
C ALA A 245 12.31 20.28 -8.48
N VAL A 246 12.74 21.15 -7.56
CA VAL A 246 14.14 21.57 -7.40
C VAL A 246 15.01 20.40 -6.93
N ILE A 247 14.49 19.50 -6.09
CA ILE A 247 15.20 18.30 -5.64
C ILE A 247 15.38 17.30 -6.80
N ILE A 248 14.33 17.08 -7.59
CA ILE A 248 14.40 16.24 -8.80
C ILE A 248 15.39 16.85 -9.80
N LEU A 249 15.35 18.18 -9.97
CA LEU A 249 16.24 18.91 -10.87
C LEU A 249 17.70 18.83 -10.40
N ILE A 250 18.00 19.08 -9.12
CA ILE A 250 19.36 19.01 -8.57
C ILE A 250 19.87 17.57 -8.54
N GLY A 251 19.04 16.60 -8.16
CA GLY A 251 19.38 15.18 -8.21
C GLY A 251 19.66 14.69 -9.64
N GLY A 252 18.84 15.14 -10.60
CA GLY A 252 19.05 14.90 -12.03
C GLY A 252 20.34 15.54 -12.55
N ILE A 253 20.57 16.83 -12.26
CA ILE A 253 21.78 17.56 -12.67
C ILE A 253 23.04 16.95 -12.05
N TYR A 254 23.01 16.52 -10.78
CA TYR A 254 24.14 15.86 -10.13
C TYR A 254 24.47 14.50 -10.77
N LEU A 255 23.46 13.71 -11.11
CA LEU A 255 23.64 12.44 -11.82
C LEU A 255 24.16 12.64 -13.25
N ILE A 256 23.72 13.70 -13.93
CA ILE A 256 24.12 14.02 -15.31
C ILE A 256 25.53 14.66 -15.37
N SER A 257 25.94 15.44 -14.36
CA SER A 257 27.20 16.21 -14.38
C SER A 257 28.45 15.41 -14.01
N LYS A 258 28.32 14.19 -13.50
CA LYS A 258 29.45 13.27 -13.24
C LYS A 258 29.59 12.29 -14.41
N ILE A 259 30.27 12.78 -15.44
CA ILE A 259 30.73 12.04 -16.63
C ILE A 259 31.80 11.03 -16.18
N ASP A 260 31.36 9.85 -15.74
CA ASP A 260 32.06 8.55 -15.65
C ASP A 260 31.21 7.53 -14.85
N PHE A 261 29.88 7.68 -14.88
CA PHE A 261 28.98 6.74 -14.19
C PHE A 261 28.90 5.41 -14.95
N ASP A 262 28.86 4.31 -14.18
CA ASP A 262 28.59 2.97 -14.70
C ASP A 262 27.34 3.02 -15.61
N ARG A 263 27.45 2.48 -16.84
CA ARG A 263 26.38 2.49 -17.84
C ARG A 263 25.07 1.90 -17.29
N GLY A 264 25.14 0.99 -16.33
CA GLY A 264 23.99 0.42 -15.65
C GLY A 264 23.20 1.44 -14.84
N LEU A 265 23.84 2.43 -14.21
CA LEU A 265 23.16 3.46 -13.43
C LEU A 265 22.42 4.46 -14.33
N ILE A 266 23.03 4.85 -15.45
CA ILE A 266 22.40 5.72 -16.45
C ILE A 266 21.17 5.00 -17.04
N ALA A 267 21.32 3.74 -17.41
CA ALA A 267 20.22 2.94 -17.95
C ALA A 267 19.03 2.80 -16.97
N LEU A 268 19.30 2.72 -15.66
CA LEU A 268 18.24 2.74 -14.63
C LEU A 268 17.51 4.07 -14.60
N ALA A 269 18.23 5.19 -14.61
CA ALA A 269 17.63 6.52 -14.60
C ALA A 269 16.80 6.78 -15.86
N GLU A 270 17.34 6.46 -17.04
CA GLU A 270 16.63 6.56 -18.32
C GLU A 270 15.35 5.71 -18.31
N ARG A 271 15.44 4.45 -17.89
CA ARG A 271 14.27 3.56 -17.80
C ARG A 271 13.18 4.07 -16.84
N ALA A 272 13.57 4.71 -15.74
CA ALA A 272 12.61 5.26 -14.79
C ALA A 272 11.87 6.49 -15.36
N MET A 273 12.52 7.26 -16.24
CA MET A 273 12.01 8.51 -16.80
C MET A 273 11.38 8.35 -18.19
N ASP A 274 11.64 7.25 -18.90
CA ASP A 274 11.02 6.94 -20.18
C ASP A 274 9.56 6.50 -19.96
N PHE A 275 8.57 7.28 -20.40
CA PHE A 275 7.15 6.93 -20.30
C PHE A 275 6.58 6.33 -21.60
N ASN A 276 7.43 5.78 -22.48
CA ASN A 276 6.95 5.08 -23.66
C ASN A 276 6.09 3.85 -23.28
N SER A 277 4.87 3.78 -23.84
CA SER A 277 3.83 2.80 -23.52
C SER A 277 4.00 1.46 -24.22
N GLY A 278 4.92 1.35 -25.18
CA GLY A 278 5.22 0.14 -25.94
C GLY A 278 6.20 -0.83 -25.27
N ASP A 279 6.60 -0.61 -24.02
CA ASP A 279 7.56 -1.51 -23.36
C ASP A 279 6.95 -2.89 -23.02
N ASP A 280 7.79 -3.93 -23.03
CA ASP A 280 7.38 -5.32 -22.78
C ASP A 280 6.65 -5.49 -21.44
N SER A 281 7.00 -4.68 -20.44
CA SER A 281 6.39 -4.73 -19.11
C SER A 281 4.94 -4.22 -19.11
N SER A 282 4.67 -3.12 -19.78
CA SER A 282 3.33 -2.54 -19.91
C SER A 282 2.45 -3.41 -20.79
N MET A 283 2.99 -3.91 -21.90
CA MET A 283 2.29 -4.86 -22.76
C MET A 283 1.97 -6.17 -22.06
N SER A 284 2.87 -6.70 -21.23
CA SER A 284 2.60 -7.88 -20.39
C SER A 284 1.41 -7.66 -19.45
N ARG A 285 1.31 -6.49 -18.80
CA ARG A 285 0.21 -6.17 -17.88
C ARG A 285 -1.12 -6.04 -18.62
N ILE A 286 -1.11 -5.39 -19.79
CA ILE A 286 -2.30 -5.29 -20.65
C ILE A 286 -2.74 -6.70 -21.11
N ARG A 287 -1.81 -7.56 -21.53
CA ARG A 287 -2.12 -8.95 -21.92
C ARG A 287 -2.75 -9.75 -20.79
N LYS A 288 -2.22 -9.65 -19.57
CA LYS A 288 -2.82 -10.34 -18.41
C LYS A 288 -4.19 -9.77 -18.03
N LEU A 289 -4.40 -8.46 -18.18
CA LEU A 289 -5.73 -7.86 -18.03
C LEU A 289 -6.71 -8.43 -19.06
N LEU A 290 -6.34 -8.48 -20.34
CA LEU A 290 -7.16 -9.06 -21.40
C LEU A 290 -7.44 -10.54 -21.16
N LEU A 291 -6.43 -11.30 -20.73
CA LEU A 291 -6.58 -12.70 -20.34
C LEU A 291 -7.61 -12.86 -19.21
N SER A 292 -7.62 -11.95 -18.22
CA SER A 292 -8.62 -11.99 -17.16
C SER A 292 -10.03 -11.83 -17.71
N PHE A 293 -10.24 -10.94 -18.70
CA PHE A 293 -11.53 -10.74 -19.35
C PHE A 293 -11.93 -11.95 -20.19
N GLU A 294 -11.00 -12.48 -20.98
CA GLU A 294 -11.20 -13.69 -21.79
C GLU A 294 -11.67 -14.86 -20.92
N GLN A 295 -11.01 -15.09 -19.79
CA GLN A 295 -11.39 -16.19 -18.88
C GLN A 295 -12.75 -15.97 -18.23
N THR A 296 -13.06 -14.74 -17.84
CA THR A 296 -14.40 -14.41 -17.30
C THR A 296 -15.50 -14.42 -18.36
N SER A 297 -15.18 -14.44 -19.65
CA SER A 297 -16.21 -14.54 -20.70
C SER A 297 -16.98 -15.86 -20.63
N ALA A 298 -16.29 -16.95 -20.25
CA ALA A 298 -16.89 -18.27 -20.05
C ALA A 298 -17.87 -18.32 -18.85
N THR A 299 -17.82 -17.31 -17.98
CA THR A 299 -18.68 -17.19 -16.79
C THR A 299 -19.68 -16.02 -16.92
N PHE A 300 -19.95 -15.59 -18.16
CA PHE A 300 -20.77 -14.42 -18.49
C PHE A 300 -20.32 -13.14 -17.79
N PHE A 301 -19.04 -13.05 -17.45
CA PHE A 301 -18.40 -11.95 -16.72
C PHE A 301 -18.89 -11.71 -15.28
N LEU A 302 -20.02 -12.30 -14.86
CA LEU A 302 -20.62 -12.05 -13.54
C LEU A 302 -19.73 -12.56 -12.41
N PHE A 303 -19.28 -13.80 -12.53
CA PHE A 303 -18.38 -14.46 -11.58
C PHE A 303 -16.99 -14.64 -12.18
N GLY A 304 -16.00 -14.80 -11.33
CA GLY A 304 -14.66 -15.14 -11.77
C GLY A 304 -14.55 -16.62 -12.08
N VAL A 305 -13.35 -17.04 -12.45
CA VAL A 305 -12.99 -18.46 -12.63
C VAL A 305 -12.50 -19.08 -11.31
N GLY A 306 -12.48 -18.30 -10.22
CA GLY A 306 -12.05 -18.78 -8.91
C GLY A 306 -10.58 -19.12 -8.85
N LEU A 307 -10.10 -19.64 -7.71
CA LEU A 307 -8.66 -19.68 -7.45
C LEU A 307 -7.96 -20.83 -8.20
N ILE A 308 -8.61 -21.99 -8.28
CA ILE A 308 -7.98 -23.25 -8.71
C ILE A 308 -8.02 -23.43 -10.24
N SER A 309 -8.94 -22.75 -10.91
CA SER A 309 -9.20 -22.93 -12.34
C SER A 309 -8.57 -21.85 -13.22
N ASN A 310 -7.82 -20.92 -12.62
CA ASN A 310 -7.11 -19.86 -13.35
C ASN A 310 -5.82 -20.35 -14.02
N TYR A 311 -5.56 -19.85 -15.25
CA TYR A 311 -4.32 -20.14 -15.98
C TYR A 311 -3.07 -19.51 -15.37
N VAL A 312 -3.25 -18.39 -14.66
CA VAL A 312 -2.15 -17.66 -14.03
C VAL A 312 -2.33 -17.58 -12.52
N THR A 313 -1.22 -17.52 -11.80
CA THR A 313 -1.23 -17.17 -10.37
C THR A 313 -1.53 -15.67 -10.17
N TRP A 314 -1.12 -14.82 -11.12
CA TRP A 314 -1.30 -13.37 -11.05
C TRP A 314 -1.73 -12.81 -12.41
N TYR A 315 -2.89 -12.14 -12.44
CA TYR A 315 -3.34 -11.34 -13.59
C TYR A 315 -2.73 -9.94 -13.62
N ASP A 316 -1.97 -9.57 -12.59
CA ASP A 316 -1.55 -8.21 -12.29
C ASP A 316 -2.73 -7.23 -12.15
N GLY A 317 -2.52 -6.16 -11.41
CA GLY A 317 -3.52 -5.12 -11.22
C GLY A 317 -4.70 -5.55 -10.33
N LEU A 318 -5.34 -4.55 -9.74
CA LEU A 318 -6.54 -4.64 -8.93
C LEU A 318 -7.70 -5.09 -9.81
N ILE A 319 -7.83 -4.54 -11.03
CA ILE A 319 -8.90 -4.89 -11.95
C ILE A 319 -8.72 -6.30 -12.48
N GLY A 320 -7.55 -6.61 -13.08
CA GLY A 320 -7.29 -7.92 -13.67
C GLY A 320 -7.40 -9.04 -12.65
N SER A 321 -6.81 -8.87 -11.46
CA SER A 321 -6.90 -9.87 -10.39
C SER A 321 -8.34 -10.01 -9.88
N THR A 322 -9.01 -8.90 -9.53
CA THR A 322 -10.38 -8.99 -9.00
C THR A 322 -11.34 -9.59 -10.04
N ASN A 323 -11.23 -9.19 -11.31
CA ASN A 323 -12.04 -9.74 -12.38
C ASN A 323 -11.76 -11.23 -12.60
N GLY A 324 -10.49 -11.62 -12.81
CA GLY A 324 -10.16 -13.03 -13.09
C GLY A 324 -10.57 -13.99 -11.96
N PHE A 325 -10.40 -13.58 -10.69
CA PHE A 325 -10.74 -14.42 -9.55
C PHE A 325 -12.22 -14.33 -9.12
N LEU A 326 -12.85 -13.15 -9.20
CA LEU A 326 -14.16 -12.86 -8.58
C LEU A 326 -15.21 -12.31 -9.56
N GLY A 327 -14.84 -11.96 -10.78
CA GLY A 327 -15.73 -11.40 -11.81
C GLY A 327 -16.18 -9.97 -11.51
N VAL A 328 -17.17 -9.51 -12.29
CA VAL A 328 -17.78 -8.18 -12.13
C VAL A 328 -18.39 -7.99 -10.75
N PHE A 329 -18.98 -9.03 -10.15
CA PHE A 329 -19.50 -8.93 -8.77
C PHE A 329 -18.40 -8.64 -7.75
N GLY A 330 -17.21 -9.23 -7.92
CA GLY A 330 -16.04 -8.88 -7.11
C GLY A 330 -15.62 -7.42 -7.26
N LEU A 331 -15.61 -6.90 -8.49
CA LEU A 331 -15.29 -5.49 -8.75
C LEU A 331 -16.31 -4.54 -8.10
N VAL A 332 -17.60 -4.85 -8.24
CA VAL A 332 -18.69 -4.09 -7.62
C VAL A 332 -18.55 -4.09 -6.10
N LEU A 333 -18.28 -5.26 -5.50
CA LEU A 333 -18.04 -5.38 -4.06
C LEU A 333 -16.85 -4.52 -3.61
N MET A 334 -15.75 -4.54 -4.36
CA MET A 334 -14.58 -3.69 -4.08
C MET A 334 -14.92 -2.19 -4.11
N VAL A 335 -15.72 -1.74 -5.08
CA VAL A 335 -16.21 -0.35 -5.14
C VAL A 335 -17.04 -0.03 -3.90
N PHE A 336 -17.97 -0.90 -3.49
CA PHE A 336 -18.75 -0.69 -2.27
C PHE A 336 -17.90 -0.60 -1.02
N ILE A 337 -16.86 -1.43 -0.88
CA ILE A 337 -15.91 -1.38 0.24
C ILE A 337 -15.18 -0.03 0.26
N ILE A 338 -14.64 0.41 -0.89
CA ILE A 338 -13.89 1.66 -1.00
C ILE A 338 -14.79 2.85 -0.67
N VAL A 339 -15.98 2.94 -1.29
CA VAL A 339 -16.95 4.03 -1.04
C VAL A 339 -17.41 4.03 0.41
N GLY A 340 -17.69 2.87 0.99
CA GLY A 340 -18.07 2.73 2.40
C GLY A 340 -16.97 3.21 3.35
N LEU A 341 -15.71 2.87 3.07
CA LEU A 341 -14.54 3.31 3.83
C LEU A 341 -14.35 4.83 3.75
N VAL A 342 -14.44 5.42 2.55
CA VAL A 342 -14.32 6.87 2.35
C VAL A 342 -15.44 7.61 3.08
N ARG A 343 -16.69 7.17 2.89
CA ARG A 343 -17.87 7.77 3.50
C ARG A 343 -17.79 7.72 5.02
N SER A 344 -17.50 6.55 5.59
CA SER A 344 -17.40 6.39 7.05
C SER A 344 -16.29 7.25 7.66
N THR A 345 -15.12 7.29 7.03
CA THR A 345 -13.99 8.11 7.51
C THR A 345 -14.28 9.60 7.37
N PHE A 346 -14.99 10.03 6.31
CA PHE A 346 -15.41 11.41 6.15
C PHE A 346 -16.38 11.85 7.25
N PHE A 347 -17.40 11.05 7.55
CA PHE A 347 -18.36 11.36 8.62
C PHE A 347 -17.68 11.42 9.99
N LEU A 348 -16.74 10.52 10.27
CA LEU A 348 -15.91 10.59 11.48
C LEU A 348 -15.09 11.88 11.53
N ALA A 349 -14.44 12.26 10.42
CA ALA A 349 -13.67 13.49 10.34
C ALA A 349 -14.52 14.74 10.58
N LYS A 350 -15.76 14.76 10.05
CA LYS A 350 -16.71 15.84 10.29
C LYS A 350 -17.15 15.88 11.76
N ASN A 351 -17.58 14.75 12.31
CA ASN A 351 -18.12 14.68 13.67
C ASN A 351 -17.07 14.99 14.74
N ASN A 352 -15.81 14.63 14.49
CA ASN A 352 -14.70 14.86 15.42
C ASN A 352 -13.93 16.17 15.17
N ASN A 353 -14.38 17.03 14.24
CA ASN A 353 -13.67 18.24 13.79
C ASN A 353 -12.22 17.97 13.31
N ARG A 354 -11.99 16.80 12.68
CA ARG A 354 -10.69 16.35 12.15
C ARG A 354 -10.61 16.40 10.61
N ILE A 355 -11.44 17.21 9.95
CA ILE A 355 -11.46 17.33 8.47
C ILE A 355 -10.07 17.50 7.83
N PRO A 356 -9.11 18.28 8.40
CA PRO A 356 -7.78 18.41 7.81
C PRO A 356 -6.98 17.10 7.70
N TYR A 357 -7.30 16.10 8.53
CA TYR A 357 -6.67 14.77 8.51
C TYR A 357 -7.29 13.83 7.47
N PHE A 358 -8.47 14.17 6.95
CA PHE A 358 -9.14 13.41 5.89
C PHE A 358 -8.43 13.53 4.53
N ALA A 359 -7.81 14.68 4.24
CA ALA A 359 -7.09 14.87 2.98
C ALA A 359 -5.88 13.90 2.82
N PRO A 360 -4.96 13.76 3.80
CA PRO A 360 -3.94 12.72 3.76
C PRO A 360 -4.49 11.30 3.58
N PHE A 361 -5.60 10.98 4.25
CA PHE A 361 -6.28 9.67 4.10
C PHE A 361 -6.71 9.43 2.65
N LEU A 362 -7.38 10.41 2.04
CA LEU A 362 -7.85 10.31 0.66
C LEU A 362 -6.68 10.22 -0.33
N ILE A 363 -5.61 11.01 -0.13
CA ILE A 363 -4.42 10.96 -0.97
C ILE A 363 -3.79 9.56 -0.94
N VAL A 364 -3.56 8.99 0.25
CA VAL A 364 -2.98 7.64 0.38
C VAL A 364 -3.89 6.59 -0.28
N LEU A 365 -5.20 6.63 -0.04
CA LEU A 365 -6.14 5.67 -0.58
C LEU A 365 -6.19 5.73 -2.12
N CYS A 366 -6.42 6.91 -2.69
CA CYS A 366 -6.52 7.08 -4.13
C CYS A 366 -5.20 6.75 -4.84
N THR A 367 -4.06 7.15 -4.24
CA THR A 367 -2.74 6.81 -4.77
C THR A 367 -2.51 5.30 -4.77
N TYR A 368 -2.91 4.59 -3.71
CA TYR A 368 -2.82 3.13 -3.67
C TYR A 368 -3.70 2.45 -4.72
N ILE A 369 -4.94 2.90 -4.90
CA ILE A 369 -5.85 2.37 -5.92
C ILE A 369 -5.25 2.56 -7.31
N LEU A 370 -4.75 3.75 -7.62
CA LEU A 370 -4.12 4.02 -8.92
C LEU A 370 -2.85 3.18 -9.09
N ALA A 371 -1.98 3.14 -8.08
CA ALA A 371 -0.75 2.37 -8.11
C ALA A 371 -1.04 0.91 -8.46
N ASN A 372 -2.11 0.35 -7.91
CA ASN A 372 -2.52 -1.03 -8.14
C ASN A 372 -3.48 -1.21 -9.31
N LEU A 373 -3.89 -0.17 -10.05
CA LEU A 373 -4.85 -0.35 -11.14
C LEU A 373 -4.30 -1.27 -12.25
N ILE A 374 -2.98 -1.15 -12.52
CA ILE A 374 -2.27 -1.84 -13.60
C ILE A 374 -1.02 -2.60 -13.09
N THR A 375 -0.59 -2.39 -11.84
CA THR A 375 0.63 -3.04 -11.32
C THR A 375 0.37 -4.36 -10.60
N GLU A 376 1.37 -5.24 -10.58
CA GLU A 376 1.33 -6.61 -10.06
C GLU A 376 1.16 -6.73 -8.52
N TYR A 377 0.96 -5.62 -7.79
CA TYR A 377 1.14 -5.60 -6.32
C TYR A 377 -0.12 -5.70 -5.48
N TYR A 378 -1.30 -5.75 -6.10
CA TYR A 378 -2.59 -5.69 -5.41
C TYR A 378 -2.74 -6.75 -4.31
N LEU A 379 -2.18 -7.93 -4.51
CA LEU A 379 -2.25 -9.05 -3.58
C LEU A 379 -0.90 -9.36 -2.92
N VAL A 380 0.15 -8.57 -3.17
CA VAL A 380 1.46 -8.80 -2.57
C VAL A 380 1.50 -8.14 -1.20
N THR A 381 1.63 -8.94 -0.13
CA THR A 381 1.59 -8.50 1.27
C THR A 381 2.54 -7.33 1.56
N ARG A 382 3.72 -7.29 0.93
CA ARG A 382 4.70 -6.21 1.07
C ARG A 382 4.22 -4.85 0.54
N GLY A 383 3.25 -4.83 -0.37
CA GLY A 383 2.58 -3.60 -0.83
C GLY A 383 1.28 -3.32 -0.07
N VAL A 384 0.50 -4.36 0.24
CA VAL A 384 -0.81 -4.24 0.89
C VAL A 384 -0.69 -3.88 2.37
N LEU A 385 0.16 -4.58 3.12
CA LEU A 385 0.30 -4.41 4.57
C LEU A 385 0.69 -2.98 4.99
N PRO A 386 1.79 -2.39 4.46
CA PRO A 386 2.16 -1.04 4.88
C PRO A 386 1.06 -0.02 4.55
N THR A 387 0.44 -0.13 3.37
CA THR A 387 -0.63 0.79 2.98
C THR A 387 -1.88 0.66 3.84
N SER A 388 -2.31 -0.57 4.14
CA SER A 388 -3.47 -0.80 5.04
C SER A 388 -3.18 -0.30 6.45
N VAL A 389 -1.95 -0.47 6.95
CA VAL A 389 -1.54 0.14 8.23
C VAL A 389 -1.50 1.67 8.14
N PHE A 390 -1.03 2.28 7.04
CA PHE A 390 -1.06 3.74 6.86
C PHE A 390 -2.49 4.29 6.92
N LEU A 391 -3.40 3.69 6.15
CA LEU A 391 -4.82 4.06 6.13
C LEU A 391 -5.44 3.92 7.51
N MET A 392 -5.10 2.85 8.24
CA MET A 392 -5.61 2.63 9.59
C MET A 392 -5.07 3.64 10.60
N LEU A 393 -3.78 3.98 10.54
CA LEU A 393 -3.18 5.01 11.41
C LEU A 393 -3.82 6.39 11.16
N LEU A 394 -4.08 6.73 9.90
CA LEU A 394 -4.81 7.96 9.54
C LEU A 394 -6.26 7.94 10.02
N HIS A 395 -6.95 6.81 9.85
CA HIS A 395 -8.32 6.62 10.32
C HIS A 395 -8.42 6.73 11.85
N LEU A 396 -7.49 6.11 12.59
CA LEU A 396 -7.43 6.21 14.06
C LEU A 396 -7.20 7.64 14.52
N GLN A 397 -6.31 8.39 13.86
CA GLN A 397 -6.10 9.80 14.18
C GLN A 397 -7.36 10.65 13.93
N ILE A 398 -8.13 10.35 12.90
CA ILE A 398 -9.43 10.98 12.61
C ILE A 398 -10.47 10.63 13.67
N SER A 399 -10.43 9.40 14.20
CA SER A 399 -11.37 8.90 15.19
C SER A 399 -11.20 9.52 16.58
N GLU A 400 -10.04 10.10 16.89
CA GLU A 400 -9.80 10.79 18.16
C GLU A 400 -10.42 12.20 18.15
N PRO A 401 -11.44 12.50 18.99
CA PRO A 401 -12.06 13.82 19.05
C PRO A 401 -11.03 14.89 19.40
N ASP A 402 -11.15 16.06 18.77
CA ASP A 402 -10.31 17.20 19.12
C ASP A 402 -10.72 17.75 20.49
N LYS A 403 -9.88 17.53 21.51
CA LYS A 403 -10.12 18.00 22.88
C LYS A 403 -10.15 19.52 23.01
N ASN A 404 -9.66 20.24 21.99
CA ASN A 404 -9.62 21.69 21.96
C ASN A 404 -10.70 22.28 21.04
N ALA A 405 -11.54 21.46 20.41
CA ALA A 405 -12.67 21.98 19.66
C ALA A 405 -13.71 22.53 20.64
N VAL A 406 -13.83 23.86 20.67
CA VAL A 406 -14.97 24.53 21.30
C VAL A 406 -16.22 24.01 20.61
N ILE A 407 -16.98 23.17 21.30
CA ILE A 407 -18.31 22.76 20.87
C ILE A 407 -19.10 24.07 20.78
N PRO A 408 -19.62 24.49 19.62
CA PRO A 408 -20.55 25.59 19.60
C PRO A 408 -21.75 25.11 20.42
N LEU A 409 -21.91 25.67 21.62
CA LEU A 409 -23.14 25.59 22.38
C LEU A 409 -24.24 25.95 21.40
N SER A 410 -25.08 24.96 21.07
CA SER A 410 -26.31 25.17 20.34
C SER A 410 -26.99 26.37 20.98
N LYS A 411 -27.28 27.41 20.19
CA LYS A 411 -28.15 28.49 20.63
C LYS A 411 -29.38 27.83 21.26
N SER A 412 -29.49 27.96 22.58
CA SER A 412 -30.72 27.68 23.28
C SER A 412 -31.80 28.48 22.59
N SER A 413 -32.80 27.79 22.04
CA SER A 413 -34.08 28.37 21.71
C SER A 413 -34.64 29.01 22.98
N THR A 414 -34.42 30.31 23.13
CA THR A 414 -35.22 31.16 24.00
C THR A 414 -36.33 31.76 23.15
N LEU A 415 -37.55 31.36 23.53
CA LEU A 415 -38.88 31.78 23.07
C LEU A 415 -39.35 31.22 21.73
#